data_AF-A0A151UBE3-F1
#
_entry.id   AF-A0A151UBE3-F1
#
_cell.length_a   1.000
_cell.length_b   1.000
_cell.length_c   1.000
_cell.angle_alpha   90.00
_cell.angle_beta   90.00
_cell.angle_gamma   90.00
#
_symmetry.space_group_name_H-M   'P 1'
#
loop_
_entity.id
_entity.type
_entity.pdbx_description
1 polymer ?
#
loop_
_entity_poly.entity_id
_entity_poly.type
_entity_poly.pdbx_seq_one_letter_code
_entity_poly.pdbx_strand_id
1 'polypeptide(L)' 'MNKIFRSFLDKFVVVFIDDILVYYRSLEYHREHLRLVLEVLRERQLYAKLSKCSFGCLR' A
#
# COMPACT_ATOMS: atom_id res chain seq x y z
N MET A 1 4.11 -5.38 10.36
CA MET A 1 3.16 -4.99 9.28
C MET A 1 2.38 -6.17 8.67
N ASN A 2 2.95 -7.37 8.52
CA ASN A 2 2.30 -8.50 7.84
C ASN A 2 0.93 -8.94 8.40
N LYS A 3 0.70 -8.86 9.72
CA LYS A 3 -0.63 -9.19 10.29
C LYS A 3 -1.72 -8.16 9.95
N ILE A 4 -1.33 -6.89 9.76
CA ILE A 4 -2.26 -5.78 9.47
C ILE A 4 -2.73 -5.87 8.02
N PHE A 5 -1.80 -6.16 7.10
CA PHE A 5 -2.09 -6.28 5.67
C PHE A 5 -2.46 -7.69 5.23
N ARG A 6 -2.68 -8.64 6.16
CA ARG A 6 -2.87 -10.07 5.85
C ARG A 6 -3.99 -10.32 4.82
N SER A 7 -5.05 -9.52 4.84
CA SER A 7 -6.17 -9.62 3.89
C SER A 7 -5.83 -9.14 2.47
N PHE A 8 -4.74 -8.38 2.32
CA PHE A 8 -4.27 -7.73 1.08
C PHE A 8 -2.93 -8.29 0.57
N LEU A 9 -2.17 -8.97 1.44
CA LEU A 9 -0.97 -9.72 1.09
C LEU A 9 -1.28 -10.73 -0.01
N ASP A 10 -0.36 -10.86 -0.97
CA ASP A 10 -0.44 -11.71 -2.17
C ASP A 10 -1.59 -11.41 -3.15
N LYS A 11 -2.37 -10.35 -2.91
CA LYS A 11 -3.41 -9.87 -3.85
C LYS A 11 -2.96 -8.63 -4.62
N PHE A 12 -2.60 -7.58 -3.88
CA PHE A 12 -2.17 -6.30 -4.45
C PHE A 12 -1.17 -5.54 -3.58
N VAL A 13 -0.79 -6.12 -2.42
CA VAL A 13 0.19 -5.56 -1.50
C VAL A 13 1.33 -6.55 -1.29
N VAL A 14 2.56 -6.07 -1.39
CA VAL A 14 3.77 -6.75 -0.90
C VAL A 14 4.36 -5.90 0.21
N VAL A 15 4.68 -6.51 1.35
CA VAL A 15 5.30 -5.82 2.48
C VAL A 15 6.71 -6.35 2.68
N PHE A 16 7.70 -5.46 2.67
CA PHE A 16 9.09 -5.80 2.89
C PHE A 16 9.67 -4.96 4.03
N ILE A 17 9.79 -5.57 5.21
CA ILE A 17 10.24 -4.93 6.47
C ILE A 17 9.49 -3.62 6.74
N ASP A 18 10.01 -2.49 6.25
CA ASP A 18 9.49 -1.13 6.44
C ASP A 18 8.76 -0.57 5.21
N ASP A 19 8.89 -1.21 4.05
CA ASP A 19 8.33 -0.74 2.78
C ASP A 19 7.06 -1.52 2.41
N ILE A 20 6.09 -0.79 1.84
CA ILE A 20 4.84 -1.34 1.31
C ILE A 20 4.80 -1.04 -0.17
N LEU A 21 4.77 -2.10 -0.98
CA LEU A 21 4.55 -2.01 -2.42
C LEU A 21 3.10 -2.34 -2.73
N VAL A 22 2.43 -1.46 -3.49
CA VAL A 22 1.07 -1.66 -3.98
C VAL A 22 1.11 -1.77 -5.49
N TYR A 23 0.62 -2.87 -6.07
CA TYR A 23 0.68 -3.12 -7.51
C TYR A 23 -0.71 -3.44 -8.10
N TYR A 24 -0.90 -3.19 -9.39
CA TYR A 24 -2.20 -3.39 -10.06
C TYR A 24 -2.12 -3.35 -11.61
N ARG A 25 -3.25 -3.77 -12.22
CA ARG A 25 -3.84 -3.58 -13.57
C ARG A 25 -3.79 -2.21 -14.31
N SER A 26 -4.89 -1.46 -14.10
CA SER A 26 -5.27 -0.12 -14.60
C SER A 26 -5.33 0.95 -13.49
N LEU A 27 -4.87 2.17 -13.77
CA LEU A 27 -4.64 3.25 -12.78
C LEU A 27 -5.82 3.48 -11.83
N GLU A 28 -7.02 3.22 -12.33
CA GLU A 28 -8.26 3.26 -11.57
C GLU A 28 -8.25 2.28 -10.38
N TYR A 29 -7.92 1.00 -10.62
CA TYR A 29 -7.76 0.00 -9.55
C TYR A 29 -6.62 0.35 -8.59
N HIS A 30 -5.56 1.01 -9.08
CA HIS A 30 -4.49 1.45 -8.17
C HIS A 30 -4.99 2.40 -7.11
N ARG A 31 -5.82 3.37 -7.52
CA ARG A 31 -6.30 4.43 -6.64
C ARG A 31 -7.16 3.83 -5.54
N GLU A 32 -8.00 2.85 -5.88
CA GLU A 32 -8.81 2.11 -4.92
C GLU A 32 -7.93 1.31 -3.95
N HIS A 33 -6.97 0.53 -4.46
CA HIS A 33 -6.06 -0.24 -3.62
C HIS A 33 -5.21 0.65 -2.69
N LEU A 34 -4.71 1.77 -3.21
CA LEU A 34 -3.93 2.74 -2.45
C LEU A 34 -4.79 3.35 -1.32
N ARG A 35 -6.04 3.70 -1.62
CA ARG A 35 -6.98 4.20 -0.62
C ARG A 35 -7.16 3.20 0.52
N LEU A 36 -7.40 1.92 0.21
CA LEU A 36 -7.56 0.87 1.22
C LEU A 36 -6.31 0.72 2.10
N VAL A 37 -5.12 0.75 1.49
CA VAL A 37 -3.85 0.66 2.24
C VAL A 37 -3.67 1.85 3.17
N LEU A 38 -3.95 3.07 2.69
CA LEU A 38 -3.84 4.29 3.50
C LEU A 38 -4.88 4.33 4.63
N GLU A 39 -6.11 3.85 4.40
CA GLU A 39 -7.14 3.73 5.43
C GLU A 39 -6.68 2.80 6.57
N VAL A 40 -6.12 1.64 6.23
CA VAL A 40 -5.59 0.67 7.19
C VAL A 40 -4.40 1.26 7.98
N LEU A 41 -3.50 1.98 7.31
CA LEU A 41 -2.41 2.69 7.98
C LEU A 41 -2.95 3.69 9.00
N ARG A 42 -3.96 4.49 8.60
CA ARG A 42 -4.61 5.48 9.48
C ARG A 42 -5.30 4.82 10.68
N GLU A 43 -6.04 3.74 10.49
CA GLU A 43 -6.70 3.00 11.58
C GLU A 43 -5.72 2.43 12.61
N ARG A 44 -4.52 2.06 12.16
CA ARG A 44 -3.45 1.53 13.01
C ARG A 44 -2.50 2.60 13.51
N GLN A 45 -2.78 3.89 13.25
CA GLN A 45 -1.93 5.03 13.57
C GLN A 45 -0.49 4.87 13.06
N LEU A 46 -0.33 4.25 11.89
CA LEU A 46 0.93 4.14 11.17
C LEU A 46 0.96 5.21 10.08
N TYR A 47 2.10 5.87 9.93
CA TYR A 47 2.27 6.95 8.98
C TYR A 47 3.48 6.68 8.09
N ALA A 48 3.25 6.73 6.78
CA ALA A 48 4.34 6.65 5.81
C ALA A 48 5.04 8.02 5.72
N LYS A 49 6.37 8.00 5.63
CA LYS A 49 7.14 9.23 5.43
C LYS A 49 7.01 9.67 3.97
N LEU A 50 6.33 10.79 3.72
CA LEU A 50 6.05 11.27 2.35
C LEU A 50 7.32 11.40 1.49
N SER A 51 8.46 11.81 2.06
CA SER A 51 9.75 11.90 1.35
C SER A 51 10.35 10.56 0.92
N LYS A 52 9.83 9.43 1.42
CA LYS A 52 10.20 8.08 0.99
C LYS A 52 9.12 7.41 0.12
N CYS A 53 7.97 8.05 -0.07
CA CYS A 53 6.89 7.50 -0.87
C CYS A 53 7.06 7.87 -2.34
N SER A 54 6.88 6.89 -3.22
CA SER A 54 6.79 7.10 -4.67
C SER A 54 5.43 6.60 -5.18
N PHE A 55 4.68 7.43 -5.87
CA PHE A 55 3.34 7.12 -6.37
C PHE A 55 3.28 7.22 -7.89
N GLY A 56 2.51 6.36 -8.53
CA GLY A 56 2.29 6.43 -9.97
C GLY A 56 3.55 6.19 -10.81
N CYS A 57 4.53 5.47 -10.26
CA CYS A 57 5.68 4.98 -11.03
C CYS A 57 5.18 3.96 -12.06
N LEU A 58 4.74 4.46 -13.22
CA LEU A 58 4.67 3.69 -14.44
C LEU A 58 6.11 3.29 -14.77
N ARG A 59 6.37 1.98 -14.78
CA ARG A 59 7.55 1.48 -15.46
C ARG A 59 7.33 1.60 -16.97
#